data_AF-A0A6G2PRW8-F1
#
_entry.id   AF-A0A6G2PRW8-F1
#
_cell.length_a   1.000
_cell.length_b   1.000
_cell.length_c   1.000
_cell.angle_alpha   90.00
_cell.angle_beta   90.00
_cell.angle_gamma   90.00
#
_symmetry.space_group_name_H-M   'P 1'
#
loop_
_entity.id
_entity.type
_entity.pdbx_description
1 polymer ?
#
loop_
_entity_poly.entity_id
_entity_poly.type
_entity_poly.pdbx_seq_one_letter_code
_entity_poly.pdbx_strand_id
1 'polypeptide(L)' 'MSPTIDELALQIGDEIGHDESPDCCTEPMPPVAANGDLTYRCDNCGAEVEVDELGLVSDIRERA' A
#
# COMPACT_ATOMS: atom_id res chain seq x y z
N MET A 1 -3.28 17.87 6.63
CA MET A 1 -2.09 17.58 5.82
C MET A 1 -2.29 16.15 5.35
N SER A 2 -2.48 15.94 4.05
CA SER A 2 -2.49 14.59 3.49
C SER A 2 -1.06 14.06 3.63
N PRO A 3 -0.83 12.84 4.14
CA PRO A 3 0.49 12.23 4.06
C PRO A 3 0.82 12.11 2.58
N THR A 4 1.69 12.98 2.08
CA THR A 4 2.24 12.85 0.74
C THR A 4 3.35 11.85 0.90
N ILE A 5 3.02 10.58 0.76
CA ILE A 5 4.04 9.59 0.45
C ILE A 5 4.52 10.00 -0.93
N ASP A 6 5.59 10.78 -0.98
CA ASP A 6 5.99 11.62 -2.13
C ASP A 6 6.18 10.81 -3.43
N GLU A 7 6.30 9.48 -3.29
CA GLU A 7 6.49 8.53 -4.39
C GLU A 7 5.46 7.38 -4.42
N LEU A 8 4.42 7.39 -3.59
CA LEU A 8 3.32 6.42 -3.64
C LEU A 8 2.08 7.11 -4.24
N ALA A 9 1.75 6.73 -5.48
CA ALA A 9 0.64 7.33 -6.23
C ALA A 9 -0.73 6.73 -5.89
N LEU A 10 -0.90 6.11 -4.72
CA LEU A 10 -2.15 5.44 -4.32
C LEU A 10 -2.98 6.31 -3.39
N GLN A 11 -4.31 6.17 -3.51
CA GLN A 11 -5.26 6.83 -2.65
C GLN A 11 -6.22 5.83 -2.01
N ILE A 12 -6.87 6.23 -0.93
CA ILE A 12 -7.93 5.42 -0.31
C ILE A 12 -9.05 5.20 -1.35
N GLY A 13 -9.42 3.94 -1.57
CA GLY A 13 -10.39 3.52 -2.57
C GLY A 13 -9.85 3.22 -3.96
N ASP A 14 -8.53 3.33 -4.19
CA ASP A 14 -7.90 2.74 -5.39
C ASP A 14 -8.04 1.21 -5.35
N GLU A 15 -8.16 0.60 -6.53
CA GLU A 15 -8.19 -0.85 -6.69
C GLU A 15 -6.79 -1.37 -7.01
N ILE A 16 -6.26 -2.23 -6.16
CA ILE A 16 -5.06 -3.01 -6.41
C ILE A 16 -5.49 -4.42 -6.80
N GLY A 17 -5.23 -4.79 -8.05
CA GLY A 17 -5.50 -6.15 -8.53
C GLY A 17 -4.84 -7.19 -7.64
N HIS A 18 -5.50 -8.34 -7.46
CA HIS A 18 -5.02 -9.42 -6.57
C HIS A 18 -3.64 -9.99 -6.97
N ASP A 19 -3.23 -9.79 -8.22
CA ASP A 19 -1.92 -10.16 -8.78
C ASP A 19 -0.99 -8.94 -9.01
N GLU A 20 -1.43 -7.74 -8.67
CA GLU A 20 -0.68 -6.50 -8.86
C GLU A 20 -0.13 -6.02 -7.52
N SER A 21 1.08 -5.46 -7.54
CA SER A 21 1.71 -4.88 -6.36
C SER A 21 1.92 -3.39 -6.60
N PRO A 22 1.57 -2.53 -5.63
CA PRO A 22 1.80 -1.11 -5.76
C PRO A 22 3.30 -0.80 -5.80
N ASP A 23 3.70 0.16 -6.62
CA ASP A 23 5.06 0.67 -6.64
C ASP A 23 5.23 1.83 -5.66
N CYS A 24 6.33 1.80 -4.92
CA CYS A 24 6.73 2.84 -3.98
C CYS A 24 8.24 3.08 -4.10
N CYS A 25 8.64 4.35 -4.21
CA CYS A 25 10.06 4.70 -4.36
C CYS A 25 10.75 3.96 -5.51
N THR A 26 10.03 3.78 -6.63
CA THR A 26 10.48 3.03 -7.83
C THR A 26 10.72 1.52 -7.62
N GLU A 27 10.31 0.97 -6.48
CA GLU A 27 10.38 -0.45 -6.18
C GLU A 27 8.99 -1.02 -5.88
N PRO A 28 8.68 -2.26 -6.31
CA PRO A 28 7.41 -2.88 -6.00
C PRO A 28 7.33 -3.21 -4.51
N MET A 29 6.20 -2.88 -3.89
CA MET A 29 5.94 -3.21 -2.49
C MET A 29 5.53 -4.68 -2.38
N PRO A 30 6.28 -5.53 -1.67
CA PRO A 30 5.85 -6.91 -1.44
C PRO A 30 4.57 -6.97 -0.59
N PRO A 31 3.63 -7.88 -0.91
CA PRO A 31 2.48 -8.13 -0.06
C PRO A 31 2.91 -8.84 1.23
N VAL A 32 2.34 -8.39 2.33
CA VAL A 32 2.45 -8.93 3.67
C VAL A 32 1.04 -9.33 4.08
N ALA A 33 0.75 -10.63 4.04
CA ALA A 33 -0.54 -11.14 4.47
C ALA A 33 -0.65 -11.00 6.00
N ALA A 34 -1.60 -10.18 6.46
CA ALA A 34 -1.87 -9.95 7.87
C ALA A 34 -3.31 -10.36 8.18
N ASN A 35 -3.50 -11.52 8.81
CA ASN A 35 -4.78 -11.96 9.39
C ASN A 35 -6.03 -11.95 8.48
N GLY A 36 -5.86 -11.97 7.15
CA GLY A 36 -6.96 -11.97 6.17
C GLY A 36 -6.96 -10.74 5.27
N ASP A 37 -6.33 -9.66 5.72
CA ASP A 37 -6.13 -8.43 4.97
C ASP A 37 -4.78 -8.46 4.23
N LEU A 38 -4.74 -7.82 3.07
CA LEU A 38 -3.54 -7.75 2.24
C LEU A 38 -2.85 -6.42 2.49
N THR A 39 -1.67 -6.43 3.12
CA THR A 39 -0.94 -5.20 3.40
C THR A 39 0.32 -5.14 2.55
N TYR A 40 0.49 -4.12 1.72
CA TYR A 40 1.73 -3.87 1.01
C TYR A 40 2.66 -3.00 1.82
N ARG A 41 3.95 -3.36 1.90
CA ARG A 41 4.95 -2.57 2.62
C ARG A 41 6.08 -2.13 1.71
N CYS A 42 6.43 -0.85 1.79
CA CYS A 42 7.59 -0.28 1.13
C CYS A 42 8.78 -0.31 2.10
N ASP A 43 9.83 -1.08 1.79
CA ASP A 43 11.02 -1.16 2.64
C ASP A 43 11.91 0.11 2.58
N ASN A 44 11.74 0.95 1.55
CA ASN A 44 12.54 2.16 1.35
C ASN A 44 12.04 3.32 2.24
N CYS A 45 10.78 3.73 2.11
CA CYS A 45 10.19 4.81 2.91
C CYS A 45 9.40 4.34 4.14
N GLY A 46 9.14 3.04 4.28
CA GLY A 46 8.35 2.50 5.38
C GLY A 46 6.84 2.71 5.25
N ALA A 47 6.34 3.05 4.07
CA ALA A 47 4.91 3.15 3.80
C ALA A 47 4.24 1.77 3.88
N GLU A 48 3.04 1.75 4.45
CA GLU A 48 2.17 0.57 4.53
C GLU A 48 0.82 0.92 3.89
N VAL A 49 0.37 0.07 2.97
CA VAL A 49 -0.92 0.18 2.27
C VAL A 49 -1.73 -1.04 2.61
N GLU A 50 -2.85 -0.83 3.28
CA GLU A 50 -3.79 -1.90 3.61
C GLU A 50 -4.85 -1.99 2.53
N VAL A 51 -5.15 -3.22 2.12
CA VAL A 51 -6.10 -3.54 1.07
C VAL A 51 -7.08 -4.57 1.59
N ASP A 52 -8.36 -4.29 1.39
CA ASP A 52 -9.43 -5.19 1.80
C ASP A 52 -9.57 -6.41 0.88
N GLU A 53 -10.46 -7.32 1.27
CA GLU A 53 -10.74 -8.56 0.54
C GLU A 53 -11.23 -8.35 -0.91
N LEU A 54 -11.66 -7.13 -1.26
CA LEU A 54 -12.09 -6.76 -2.61
C LEU A 54 -10.95 -6.18 -3.44
N GLY A 55 -9.75 -6.03 -2.89
CA GLY A 55 -8.62 -5.39 -3.56
C GLY A 55 -8.67 -3.86 -3.47
N LEU A 56 -9.49 -3.26 -2.60
CA LEU A 56 -9.55 -1.80 -2.47
C LEU A 56 -8.66 -1.31 -1.33
N VAL A 57 -7.96 -0.21 -1.57
CA VAL A 57 -7.11 0.43 -0.57
C VAL A 57 -7.97 0.99 0.56
N SER A 58 -7.87 0.39 1.74
CA SER A 58 -8.63 0.73 2.93
C SER A 58 -7.90 1.75 3.82
N ASP A 59 -6.57 1.67 3.88
CA ASP A 59 -5.71 2.51 4.72
C ASP A 59 -4.33 2.71 4.06
N ILE A 60 -3.74 3.90 4.27
CA ILE A 60 -2.38 4.22 3.82
C ILE A 60 -1.70 4.96 4.96
N ARG A 61 -0.58 4.42 5.46
CA ARG A 61 0.15 4.98 6.60
C ARG A 61 1.66 5.01 6.36
N GLU A 62 2.31 6.01 6.92
CA GLU A 62 3.78 6.12 6.95
C GLU A 62 4.28 5.71 8.33
N ARG A 63 5.29 4.84 8.38
CA ARG A 63 5.92 4.46 9.63
C ARG A 63 6.95 5.53 10.03
N ALA A 64 6.66 6.25 11.12
CA ALA A 64 7.55 7.25 11.72
C ALA A 64 8.83 6.65 12.34
#